data_AF-A0A2E9TG41-F1
#
_entry.id   AF-A0A2E9TG41-F1
#
_cell.length_a   1.000
_cell.length_b   1.000
_cell.length_c   1.000
_cell.angle_alpha   90.00
_cell.angle_beta   90.00
_cell.angle_gamma   90.00
#
_symmetry.space_group_name_H-M   'P 1'
#
loop_
_entity.id
_entity.type
_entity.pdbx_description
1 polymer ?
#
loop_
_entity_poly.entity_id
_entity_poly.type
_entity_poly.pdbx_seq_one_letter_code
_entity_poly.pdbx_strand_id
1 'polypeptide(L)'
;MYNELREKGDIEPWKSMKEDAISRANNSISSNHYGSLQKYVGAVALAYILDDSKKEIYANKVRDVILNRFSTLDIQQSSDWGKVVPNLGAFFSAILALDIVYDSLSLEDIIKCEDLISDRIFRVNRTGSWKTARYGTHGTWDIYKGDRTSKDDTYYYALINQITPDGVSPVTNTYAWSRVGGGDSRVSKSGYMDVLEFTGIDKRYYSNERIQKFMRWQFGSSINPAKELAIFGDMLPTESVGNSMLYRRVVNFDNEAAGYASWFLEGSQPIGHILTYIVPKEKLPPPVLPTSKIYENGGAFFRDPVDTNYGLQGVLYNITSQNEWHTHNEVNGLSLSGLGNRLLVNGGRLGAPTRAAKLNNTLTINGENHNSFTGGGITDGFTSEGIDYARGDDRDAIRFTSHYRDLILVHTTSSTPGYFIVNDRIEASNISDKIKIYFHPSSEKEVNITEDKREYTAPIDHKASIPLTKATFYYLTPPNEVNIEKSISAVQDRYPGYPEHNRLESVYSLENESLNKSISTL
;
A
#
# COMPACT_ATOMS: atom_id res chain seq x y z
N MET A 1 -9.91 -26.39 -20.34
CA MET A 1 -9.41 -25.73 -19.11
C MET A 1 -8.27 -26.49 -18.42
N TYR A 2 -8.44 -27.65 -17.76
CA TYR A 2 -7.32 -28.27 -17.01
C TYR A 2 -6.14 -28.74 -17.89
N ASN A 3 -6.40 -29.27 -19.09
CA ASN A 3 -5.31 -29.64 -20.01
C ASN A 3 -4.46 -28.42 -20.42
N GLU A 4 -5.10 -27.30 -20.77
CA GLU A 4 -4.39 -26.05 -21.10
C GLU A 4 -3.58 -25.52 -19.91
N LEU A 5 -4.12 -25.63 -18.69
CA LEU A 5 -3.38 -25.29 -17.47
C LEU A 5 -2.19 -26.22 -17.25
N ARG A 6 -2.30 -27.53 -17.52
CA ARG A 6 -1.19 -28.48 -17.39
C ARG A 6 -0.07 -28.19 -18.38
N GLU A 7 -0.42 -27.94 -19.64
CA GLU A 7 0.52 -27.57 -20.71
C GLU A 7 1.26 -26.27 -20.38
N LYS A 8 0.55 -25.26 -19.87
CA LYS A 8 1.14 -24.01 -19.38
C LYS A 8 2.19 -24.26 -18.28
N GLY A 9 2.01 -25.31 -17.49
CA GLY A 9 2.89 -25.71 -16.39
C GLY A 9 4.26 -26.23 -16.81
N ASP A 10 4.55 -26.33 -18.11
CA ASP A 10 5.85 -26.80 -18.59
C ASP A 10 6.78 -25.65 -19.03
N ILE A 11 6.30 -24.40 -18.94
CA ILE A 11 7.07 -23.18 -19.27
C ILE A 11 7.15 -22.21 -18.08
N GLU A 12 8.25 -21.45 -17.98
CA GLU A 12 8.38 -20.40 -16.96
C GLU A 12 7.45 -19.21 -17.22
N PRO A 13 6.89 -18.57 -16.17
CA PRO A 13 7.10 -18.84 -14.74
C PRO A 13 6.18 -19.92 -14.13
N TRP A 14 5.27 -20.49 -14.93
CA TRP A 14 4.26 -21.44 -14.45
C TRP A 14 4.85 -22.78 -14.04
N LYS A 15 5.96 -23.21 -14.66
CA LYS A 15 6.70 -24.39 -14.24
C LYS A 15 7.20 -24.29 -12.80
N SER A 16 7.87 -23.20 -12.44
CA SER A 16 8.28 -22.96 -11.04
C SER A 16 7.10 -22.94 -10.07
N MET A 17 5.95 -22.36 -10.46
CA MET A 17 4.74 -22.38 -9.63
C MET A 17 4.16 -23.78 -9.46
N LYS A 18 4.17 -24.62 -10.51
CA LYS A 18 3.74 -26.03 -10.49
C LYS A 18 4.58 -26.83 -9.50
N GLU A 19 5.90 -26.69 -9.59
CA GLU A 19 6.86 -27.36 -8.71
C GLU A 19 6.68 -26.94 -7.24
N ASP A 20 6.55 -25.63 -6.97
CA ASP A 20 6.27 -25.10 -5.63
C ASP A 20 4.94 -25.62 -5.07
N ALA A 21 3.87 -25.65 -5.89
CA ALA A 21 2.56 -26.14 -5.46
C ALA A 21 2.57 -27.62 -5.08
N ILE A 22 3.19 -28.47 -5.92
CA ILE A 22 3.33 -29.91 -5.65
C ILE A 22 4.19 -30.14 -4.41
N SER A 23 5.30 -29.40 -4.26
CA SER A 23 6.15 -29.45 -3.07
C SER A 23 5.38 -29.11 -1.80
N ARG A 24 4.65 -27.98 -1.78
CA ARG A 24 3.79 -27.59 -0.66
C ARG A 24 2.74 -28.64 -0.35
N ALA A 25 2.06 -29.16 -1.36
CA ALA A 25 1.01 -30.15 -1.19
C ALA A 25 1.52 -31.49 -0.61
N ASN A 26 2.79 -31.83 -0.84
CA ASN A 26 3.41 -33.04 -0.30
C ASN A 26 3.98 -32.86 1.12
N ASN A 27 4.18 -31.63 1.57
CA ASN A 27 4.64 -31.32 2.91
C ASN A 27 3.47 -31.20 3.92
N SER A 28 3.78 -31.35 5.21
CA SER A 28 2.82 -31.12 6.28
C SER A 28 2.59 -29.62 6.51
N ILE A 29 1.37 -29.27 6.95
CA ILE A 29 1.05 -27.91 7.36
C ILE A 29 1.71 -27.64 8.72
N SER A 30 2.55 -26.60 8.78
CA SER A 30 3.29 -26.24 9.99
C SER A 30 2.49 -25.44 11.02
N SER A 31 1.33 -24.88 10.64
CA SER A 31 0.52 -24.01 11.50
C SER A 31 -0.93 -23.91 11.04
N ASN A 32 -1.85 -23.81 12.02
CA ASN A 32 -3.27 -23.50 11.77
C ASN A 32 -3.54 -21.99 11.62
N HIS A 33 -2.50 -21.16 11.59
CA HIS A 33 -2.66 -19.75 11.30
C HIS A 33 -3.29 -19.57 9.91
N TYR A 34 -4.30 -18.69 9.80
CA TYR A 34 -5.08 -18.45 8.58
C TYR A 34 -4.21 -18.29 7.33
N GLY A 35 -3.06 -17.60 7.43
CA GLY A 35 -2.18 -17.35 6.28
C GLY A 35 -1.48 -18.61 5.79
N SER A 36 -1.16 -19.53 6.70
CA SER A 36 -0.58 -20.83 6.36
C SER A 36 -1.62 -21.75 5.72
N LEU A 37 -2.83 -21.78 6.28
CA LEU A 37 -3.94 -22.56 5.76
C LEU A 37 -4.37 -22.10 4.36
N GLN A 38 -4.49 -20.79 4.17
CA GLN A 38 -4.81 -20.17 2.88
C GLN A 38 -3.80 -20.55 1.80
N LYS A 39 -2.50 -20.38 2.08
CA LYS A 39 -1.44 -20.72 1.13
C LYS A 39 -1.41 -22.22 0.83
N TYR A 40 -1.63 -23.06 1.84
CA TYR A 40 -1.61 -24.50 1.67
C TYR A 40 -2.80 -24.99 0.83
N VAL A 41 -4.03 -24.61 1.19
CA VAL A 41 -5.23 -25.14 0.52
C VAL A 41 -5.26 -24.78 -0.96
N GLY A 42 -4.86 -23.55 -1.31
CA GLY A 42 -4.75 -23.15 -2.72
C GLY A 42 -3.54 -23.74 -3.44
N ALA A 43 -2.48 -24.15 -2.75
CA ALA A 43 -1.39 -24.93 -3.36
C ALA A 43 -1.82 -26.37 -3.65
N VAL A 44 -2.56 -27.01 -2.73
CA VAL A 44 -3.10 -28.36 -2.92
C VAL A 44 -4.11 -28.39 -4.05
N ALA A 45 -5.01 -27.41 -4.13
CA ALA A 45 -5.95 -27.29 -5.25
C ALA A 45 -5.23 -27.07 -6.59
N LEU A 46 -4.11 -26.34 -6.59
CA LEU A 46 -3.30 -26.20 -7.81
C LEU A 46 -2.60 -27.53 -8.17
N ALA A 47 -2.06 -28.26 -7.19
CA ALA A 47 -1.46 -29.57 -7.40
C ALA A 47 -2.48 -30.59 -7.94
N TYR A 48 -3.74 -30.53 -7.50
CA TYR A 48 -4.85 -31.32 -8.05
C TYR A 48 -4.99 -31.11 -9.57
N ILE A 49 -4.90 -29.87 -10.03
CA ILE A 49 -4.97 -29.56 -11.46
C ILE A 49 -3.72 -30.09 -12.18
N LEU A 50 -2.53 -29.90 -11.61
CA LEU A 50 -1.26 -30.04 -12.33
C LEU A 50 -0.56 -31.41 -12.22
N ASP A 51 -0.91 -32.25 -11.24
CA ASP A 51 -0.42 -33.62 -11.09
C ASP A 51 -1.60 -34.62 -11.08
N ASP A 52 -2.08 -34.91 -12.30
CA ASP A 52 -3.25 -35.76 -12.57
C ASP A 52 -3.10 -37.16 -11.96
N SER A 53 -1.87 -37.67 -11.85
CA SER A 53 -1.59 -39.00 -11.30
C SER A 53 -1.97 -39.15 -9.83
N LYS A 54 -2.09 -38.02 -9.11
CA LYS A 54 -2.42 -37.96 -7.68
C LYS A 54 -3.65 -37.10 -7.39
N LYS A 55 -4.48 -36.83 -8.40
CA LYS A 55 -5.66 -35.96 -8.26
C LYS A 55 -6.54 -36.34 -7.06
N GLU A 56 -6.84 -37.62 -6.89
CA GLU A 56 -7.70 -38.09 -5.78
C GLU A 56 -7.04 -37.85 -4.40
N ILE A 57 -5.71 -37.95 -4.32
CA ILE A 57 -4.97 -37.65 -3.08
C ILE A 57 -5.09 -36.16 -2.77
N TYR A 58 -4.97 -35.28 -3.77
CA TYR A 58 -5.08 -33.84 -3.57
C TYR A 58 -6.50 -33.38 -3.23
N ALA A 59 -7.52 -33.96 -3.87
CA ALA A 59 -8.93 -33.70 -3.52
C ALA A 59 -9.22 -34.06 -2.06
N ASN A 60 -8.81 -35.26 -1.63
CA ASN A 60 -8.94 -35.68 -0.23
C ASN A 60 -8.17 -34.76 0.73
N LYS A 61 -6.98 -34.27 0.36
CA LYS A 61 -6.24 -33.29 1.18
C LYS A 61 -6.98 -31.96 1.31
N VAL A 62 -7.61 -31.43 0.26
CA VAL A 62 -8.43 -30.22 0.36
C VAL A 62 -9.56 -30.44 1.37
N ARG A 63 -10.32 -31.53 1.23
CA ARG A 63 -11.36 -31.93 2.18
C ARG A 63 -10.81 -31.99 3.62
N ASP A 64 -9.73 -32.73 3.83
CA ASP A 64 -9.19 -32.97 5.17
C ASP A 64 -8.69 -31.67 5.83
N VAL A 65 -8.12 -30.75 5.05
CA VAL A 65 -7.71 -29.43 5.55
C VAL A 65 -8.91 -28.61 5.97
N ILE A 66 -9.96 -28.57 5.14
CA ILE A 66 -11.20 -27.86 5.47
C ILE A 66 -11.75 -28.44 6.78
N LEU A 67 -12.03 -29.74 6.82
CA LEU A 67 -12.68 -30.38 7.97
C LEU A 67 -11.86 -30.33 9.27
N ASN A 68 -10.54 -30.55 9.18
CA ASN A 68 -9.70 -30.78 10.36
C ASN A 68 -8.79 -29.61 10.77
N ARG A 69 -8.69 -28.56 9.95
CA ARG A 69 -7.78 -27.42 10.23
C ARG A 69 -8.52 -26.09 10.20
N PHE A 70 -9.33 -25.84 9.17
CA PHE A 70 -10.13 -24.61 9.11
C PHE A 70 -11.17 -24.52 10.24
N SER A 71 -11.62 -25.66 10.76
CA SER A 71 -12.50 -25.74 11.95
C SER A 71 -11.89 -25.11 13.20
N THR A 72 -10.57 -24.93 13.25
CA THR A 72 -9.83 -24.32 14.38
C THR A 72 -9.71 -22.79 14.30
N LEU A 73 -10.09 -22.17 13.19
CA LEU A 73 -10.01 -20.72 13.04
C LEU A 73 -11.04 -20.01 13.94
N ASP A 74 -10.56 -19.04 14.74
CA ASP A 74 -11.39 -18.19 15.61
C ASP A 74 -12.06 -17.07 14.79
N ILE A 75 -13.14 -17.45 14.08
CA ILE A 75 -13.99 -16.55 13.33
C ILE A 75 -15.29 -16.26 14.07
N GLN A 76 -15.55 -14.98 14.31
CA GLN A 76 -16.76 -14.51 14.99
C GLN A 76 -17.10 -13.07 14.61
N GLN A 77 -18.36 -12.69 14.74
CA GLN A 77 -18.79 -11.30 14.60
C GLN A 77 -18.03 -10.41 15.59
N SER A 78 -17.20 -9.51 15.06
CA SER A 78 -16.40 -8.59 15.87
C SER A 78 -16.00 -7.35 15.07
N SER A 79 -15.59 -6.30 15.78
CA SER A 79 -14.80 -5.20 15.21
C SER A 79 -13.31 -5.54 15.16
N ASP A 80 -12.85 -6.57 15.87
CA ASP A 80 -11.47 -7.03 15.82
C ASP A 80 -11.10 -7.51 14.41
N TRP A 81 -10.05 -6.90 13.85
CA TRP A 81 -9.54 -7.25 12.52
C TRP A 81 -9.14 -8.72 12.45
N GLY A 82 -8.44 -9.24 13.47
CA GLY A 82 -7.86 -10.59 13.47
C GLY A 82 -8.91 -11.70 13.50
N LYS A 83 -10.09 -11.42 14.05
CA LYS A 83 -11.21 -12.38 14.14
C LYS A 83 -12.08 -12.40 12.89
N VAL A 84 -11.98 -11.39 12.03
CA VAL A 84 -12.86 -11.24 10.87
C VAL A 84 -12.10 -11.35 9.56
N VAL A 85 -11.21 -10.40 9.28
CA VAL A 85 -10.65 -10.19 7.93
C VAL A 85 -9.78 -11.34 7.44
N PRO A 86 -8.74 -11.75 8.18
CA PRO A 86 -7.87 -12.80 7.69
C PRO A 86 -8.54 -14.17 7.66
N ASN A 87 -9.46 -14.46 8.59
CA ASN A 87 -10.25 -15.69 8.57
C ASN A 87 -11.18 -15.76 7.35
N LEU A 88 -11.90 -14.67 7.05
CA LEU A 88 -12.71 -14.59 5.83
C LEU A 88 -11.85 -14.74 4.56
N GLY A 89 -10.63 -14.20 4.55
CA GLY A 89 -9.66 -14.39 3.46
C GLY A 89 -9.24 -15.84 3.27
N ALA A 90 -8.97 -16.55 4.37
CA ALA A 90 -8.68 -17.98 4.31
C ALA A 90 -9.86 -18.78 3.76
N PHE A 91 -11.08 -18.54 4.27
CA PHE A 91 -12.29 -19.22 3.78
C PHE A 91 -12.61 -18.88 2.32
N PHE A 92 -12.31 -17.66 1.85
CA PHE A 92 -12.39 -17.33 0.43
C PHE A 92 -11.53 -18.29 -0.42
N SER A 93 -10.30 -18.59 0.01
CA SER A 93 -9.44 -19.54 -0.72
C SER A 93 -9.91 -20.99 -0.57
N ALA A 94 -10.52 -21.35 0.57
CA ALA A 94 -11.12 -22.68 0.77
C ALA A 94 -12.32 -22.92 -0.14
N ILE A 95 -13.18 -21.91 -0.36
CA ILE A 95 -14.30 -22.01 -1.30
C ILE A 95 -13.80 -22.28 -2.72
N LEU A 96 -12.82 -21.49 -3.19
CA LEU A 96 -12.22 -21.69 -4.52
C LEU A 96 -11.54 -23.07 -4.64
N ALA A 97 -10.85 -23.52 -3.59
CA ALA A 97 -10.21 -24.82 -3.57
C ALA A 97 -11.23 -25.98 -3.62
N LEU A 98 -12.33 -25.88 -2.88
CA LEU A 98 -13.41 -26.87 -2.87
C LEU A 98 -14.08 -26.96 -4.24
N ASP A 99 -14.37 -25.83 -4.87
CA ASP A 99 -14.92 -25.75 -6.23
C ASP A 99 -14.03 -26.49 -7.25
N ILE A 100 -12.72 -26.27 -7.20
CA ILE A 100 -11.74 -26.90 -8.10
C ILE A 100 -11.73 -28.43 -7.98
N VAL A 101 -11.89 -28.98 -6.76
CA VAL A 101 -11.81 -30.43 -6.51
C VAL A 101 -13.17 -31.11 -6.44
N TYR A 102 -14.26 -30.36 -6.67
CA TYR A 102 -15.63 -30.77 -6.40
C TYR A 102 -15.97 -32.14 -7.00
N ASP A 103 -15.68 -32.33 -8.29
CA ASP A 103 -16.02 -33.56 -9.03
C ASP A 103 -15.24 -34.81 -8.58
N SER A 104 -14.16 -34.67 -7.81
CA SER A 104 -13.38 -35.78 -7.24
C SER A 104 -13.78 -36.13 -5.81
N LEU A 105 -14.74 -35.40 -5.21
CA LEU A 105 -15.23 -35.69 -3.87
C LEU A 105 -16.58 -36.38 -3.90
N SER A 106 -16.85 -37.18 -2.88
CA SER A 106 -18.19 -37.73 -2.67
C SER A 106 -19.17 -36.61 -2.28
N LEU A 107 -20.45 -36.77 -2.62
CA LEU A 107 -21.49 -35.82 -2.21
C LEU A 107 -21.53 -35.63 -0.68
N GLU A 108 -21.28 -36.70 0.08
CA GLU A 108 -21.21 -36.63 1.54
C GLU A 108 -20.06 -35.74 2.02
N ASP A 109 -18.88 -35.87 1.42
CA ASP A 109 -17.71 -35.04 1.77
C ASP A 109 -17.90 -33.58 1.37
N ILE A 110 -18.54 -33.33 0.22
CA ILE A 110 -18.90 -31.99 -0.24
C ILE A 110 -19.84 -31.34 0.77
N ILE A 111 -20.92 -32.02 1.16
CA ILE A 111 -21.88 -31.51 2.15
C ILE A 111 -21.17 -31.18 3.47
N LYS A 112 -20.30 -32.06 3.97
CA LYS A 112 -19.54 -31.78 5.21
C LYS A 112 -18.64 -30.54 5.09
N CYS A 113 -17.98 -30.36 3.94
CA CYS A 113 -17.14 -29.19 3.71
C CYS A 113 -17.98 -27.92 3.62
N GLU A 114 -19.09 -27.95 2.89
CA GLU A 114 -20.02 -26.84 2.76
C GLU A 114 -20.66 -26.45 4.11
N ASP A 115 -21.07 -27.44 4.91
CA ASP A 115 -21.62 -27.24 6.25
C ASP A 115 -20.60 -26.53 7.15
N LEU A 116 -19.34 -26.97 7.14
CA LEU A 116 -18.30 -26.31 7.92
C LEU A 116 -18.03 -24.89 7.42
N ILE A 117 -17.86 -24.69 6.10
CA ILE A 117 -17.56 -23.36 5.56
C ILE A 117 -18.71 -22.41 5.89
N SER A 118 -19.95 -22.82 5.62
CA SER A 118 -21.14 -22.00 5.89
C SER A 118 -21.32 -21.69 7.37
N ASP A 119 -21.22 -22.68 8.26
CA ASP A 119 -21.23 -22.47 9.73
C ASP A 119 -20.21 -21.41 10.16
N ARG A 120 -19.03 -21.39 9.54
CA ARG A 120 -17.95 -20.49 9.94
C ARG A 120 -18.09 -19.09 9.36
N ILE A 121 -18.33 -18.96 8.06
CA ILE A 121 -18.40 -17.63 7.41
C ILE A 121 -19.66 -16.85 7.83
N PHE A 122 -20.76 -17.53 8.19
CA PHE A 122 -22.00 -16.86 8.60
C PHE A 122 -22.08 -16.52 10.10
N ARG A 123 -21.08 -16.90 10.91
CA ARG A 123 -20.85 -16.27 12.22
C ARG A 123 -20.51 -14.79 12.11
N VAL A 124 -20.10 -14.36 10.92
CA VAL A 124 -19.79 -12.98 10.58
C VAL A 124 -20.88 -12.50 9.63
N ASN A 125 -21.62 -11.46 10.03
CA ASN A 125 -22.72 -10.92 9.22
C ASN A 125 -22.22 -10.40 7.87
N ARG A 126 -23.09 -10.32 6.86
CA ARG A 126 -22.75 -9.69 5.57
C ARG A 126 -22.45 -8.18 5.68
N THR A 127 -22.94 -7.55 6.76
CA THR A 127 -22.76 -6.13 7.07
C THR A 127 -21.91 -5.93 8.34
N GLY A 128 -21.28 -4.76 8.46
CA GLY A 128 -20.46 -4.38 9.61
C GLY A 128 -19.10 -3.79 9.21
N SER A 129 -18.18 -3.71 10.18
CA SER A 129 -16.79 -3.30 9.93
C SER A 129 -16.13 -4.21 8.91
N TRP A 130 -15.15 -3.69 8.17
CA TRP A 130 -14.38 -4.45 7.18
C TRP A 130 -15.18 -4.91 5.94
N LYS A 131 -16.10 -4.06 5.49
CA LYS A 131 -17.06 -4.27 4.38
C LYS A 131 -16.53 -5.14 3.22
N THR A 132 -15.42 -4.77 2.60
CA THR A 132 -14.89 -5.46 1.41
C THR A 132 -14.49 -6.92 1.66
N ALA A 133 -14.07 -7.29 2.87
CA ALA A 133 -13.77 -8.69 3.18
C ALA A 133 -15.03 -9.53 3.29
N ARG A 134 -16.12 -8.95 3.83
CA ARG A 134 -17.45 -9.59 3.92
C ARG A 134 -18.03 -9.78 2.53
N TYR A 135 -18.03 -8.71 1.72
CA TYR A 135 -18.48 -8.77 0.33
C TYR A 135 -17.73 -9.83 -0.47
N GLY A 136 -16.39 -9.85 -0.35
CA GLY A 136 -15.59 -10.80 -1.10
C GLY A 136 -15.86 -12.25 -0.77
N THR A 137 -15.86 -12.61 0.52
CA THR A 137 -16.04 -14.02 0.93
C THR A 137 -17.48 -14.48 0.78
N HIS A 138 -18.47 -13.71 1.24
CA HIS A 138 -19.88 -14.09 1.09
C HIS A 138 -20.32 -14.02 -0.37
N GLY A 139 -19.85 -13.05 -1.14
CA GLY A 139 -20.14 -12.94 -2.56
C GLY A 139 -19.55 -14.11 -3.37
N THR A 140 -18.36 -14.61 -3.00
CA THR A 140 -17.78 -15.82 -3.61
C THR A 140 -18.58 -17.07 -3.24
N TRP A 141 -19.04 -17.18 -1.98
CA TRP A 141 -19.95 -18.24 -1.56
C TRP A 141 -21.27 -18.23 -2.35
N ASP A 142 -21.88 -17.06 -2.55
CA ASP A 142 -23.12 -16.94 -3.32
C ASP A 142 -22.93 -17.39 -4.78
N ILE A 143 -21.77 -17.10 -5.39
CA ILE A 143 -21.45 -17.57 -6.75
C ILE A 143 -21.30 -19.10 -6.74
N TYR A 144 -20.55 -19.64 -5.79
CA TYR A 144 -20.33 -21.08 -5.64
C TYR A 144 -21.64 -21.85 -5.46
N LYS A 145 -22.61 -21.31 -4.71
CA LYS A 145 -23.95 -21.91 -4.56
C LYS A 145 -24.89 -21.64 -5.74
N GLY A 146 -24.50 -20.80 -6.69
CA GLY A 146 -25.34 -20.41 -7.84
C GLY A 146 -26.39 -19.34 -7.51
N ASP A 147 -26.36 -18.76 -6.31
CA ASP A 147 -27.32 -17.74 -5.86
C ASP A 147 -27.04 -16.37 -6.48
N ARG A 148 -25.77 -16.07 -6.77
CA ARG A 148 -25.37 -14.81 -7.41
C ARG A 148 -25.17 -14.98 -8.90
N THR A 149 -26.05 -14.33 -9.66
CA THR A 149 -26.04 -14.34 -11.14
C THR A 149 -25.93 -12.95 -11.76
N SER A 150 -25.77 -11.91 -10.94
CA SER A 150 -25.68 -10.52 -11.39
C SER A 150 -24.56 -9.76 -10.68
N LYS A 151 -24.17 -8.64 -11.30
CA LYS A 151 -23.10 -7.75 -10.82
C LYS A 151 -23.26 -7.30 -9.37
N ASP A 152 -22.14 -7.09 -8.67
CA ASP A 152 -22.12 -6.58 -7.30
C ASP A 152 -21.72 -5.09 -7.27
N ASP A 153 -22.71 -4.22 -7.40
CA ASP A 153 -22.47 -2.77 -7.35
C ASP A 153 -21.99 -2.30 -5.97
N THR A 154 -22.38 -2.98 -4.88
CA THR A 154 -21.98 -2.58 -3.52
C THR A 154 -20.49 -2.80 -3.31
N TYR A 155 -19.98 -3.96 -3.77
CA TYR A 155 -18.56 -4.24 -3.78
C TYR A 155 -17.79 -3.28 -4.69
N TYR A 156 -18.28 -3.08 -5.93
CA TYR A 156 -17.66 -2.19 -6.91
C TYR A 156 -17.45 -0.77 -6.35
N TYR A 157 -18.49 -0.14 -5.80
CA TYR A 157 -18.37 1.21 -5.25
C TYR A 157 -17.48 1.27 -4.01
N ALA A 158 -17.48 0.24 -3.16
CA ALA A 158 -16.58 0.17 -2.00
C ALA A 158 -15.10 0.02 -2.40
N LEU A 159 -14.82 -0.65 -3.52
CA LEU A 159 -13.47 -0.76 -4.09
C LEU A 159 -13.03 0.57 -4.70
N ILE A 160 -13.85 1.13 -5.59
CA ILE A 160 -13.53 2.35 -6.35
C ILE A 160 -13.38 3.58 -5.44
N ASN A 161 -14.08 3.63 -4.30
CA ASN A 161 -13.93 4.72 -3.33
C ASN A 161 -12.57 4.72 -2.59
N GLN A 162 -11.72 3.71 -2.82
CA GLN A 162 -10.36 3.62 -2.27
C GLN A 162 -9.27 4.02 -3.27
N ILE A 163 -9.64 4.67 -4.37
CA ILE A 163 -8.73 5.03 -5.46
C ILE A 163 -9.17 6.41 -5.93
N THR A 164 -8.34 7.45 -6.06
CA THR A 164 -8.68 8.76 -6.63
C THR A 164 -8.99 8.67 -8.12
N PRO A 165 -9.57 9.69 -8.76
CA PRO A 165 -9.88 9.64 -10.21
C PRO A 165 -8.64 9.37 -11.10
N ASP A 166 -7.46 9.79 -10.64
CA ASP A 166 -6.17 9.59 -11.32
C ASP A 166 -5.36 8.38 -10.81
N GLY A 167 -5.92 7.57 -9.90
CA GLY A 167 -5.36 6.27 -9.52
C GLY A 167 -4.59 6.23 -8.20
N VAL A 168 -4.33 7.35 -7.53
CA VAL A 168 -3.66 7.35 -6.22
C VAL A 168 -4.61 6.81 -5.13
N SER A 169 -4.09 6.10 -4.14
CA SER A 169 -4.93 5.70 -3.02
C SER A 169 -5.05 6.82 -1.99
N PRO A 170 -6.26 7.28 -1.62
CA PRO A 170 -6.46 8.14 -0.44
C PRO A 170 -6.30 7.35 0.86
N VAL A 171 -6.34 6.02 0.76
CA VAL A 171 -5.94 5.09 1.82
C VAL A 171 -4.41 5.08 1.85
N THR A 172 -3.83 5.14 3.04
CA THR A 172 -2.38 5.01 3.29
C THR A 172 -1.74 3.93 2.43
N ASN A 173 -0.48 4.13 2.05
CA ASN A 173 0.19 3.26 1.07
C ASN A 173 0.12 1.77 1.44
N THR A 174 0.41 1.43 2.70
CA THR A 174 0.30 0.04 3.19
C THR A 174 -1.11 -0.53 3.04
N TYR A 175 -2.14 0.27 3.30
CA TYR A 175 -3.51 -0.18 3.13
C TYR A 175 -3.93 -0.26 1.66
N ALA A 176 -3.38 0.57 0.78
CA ALA A 176 -3.59 0.45 -0.65
C ALA A 176 -3.14 -0.93 -1.17
N TRP A 177 -1.89 -1.30 -0.88
CA TRP A 177 -1.30 -2.59 -1.23
C TRP A 177 -2.05 -3.77 -0.57
N SER A 178 -2.41 -3.64 0.70
CA SER A 178 -3.07 -4.73 1.42
C SER A 178 -4.57 -4.87 1.16
N ARG A 179 -5.26 -3.84 0.65
CA ARG A 179 -6.72 -3.89 0.40
C ARG A 179 -7.03 -4.03 -1.08
N VAL A 180 -6.64 -3.06 -1.90
CA VAL A 180 -6.94 -3.04 -3.34
C VAL A 180 -5.89 -3.87 -4.08
N GLY A 181 -4.62 -3.70 -3.73
CA GLY A 181 -3.48 -4.43 -4.32
C GLY A 181 -3.47 -5.94 -4.05
N GLY A 182 -4.22 -6.42 -3.05
CA GLY A 182 -4.46 -7.84 -2.82
C GLY A 182 -3.48 -8.55 -1.88
N GLY A 183 -2.96 -7.86 -0.86
CA GLY A 183 -2.13 -8.48 0.17
C GLY A 183 -2.74 -9.73 0.83
N ASP A 184 -1.88 -10.73 1.08
CA ASP A 184 -2.27 -12.10 1.44
C ASP A 184 -3.20 -12.22 2.66
N SER A 185 -3.07 -11.36 3.68
CA SER A 185 -3.93 -11.39 4.88
C SER A 185 -5.35 -10.84 4.66
N ARG A 186 -5.65 -10.38 3.46
CA ARG A 186 -6.92 -9.72 3.10
C ARG A 186 -7.35 -10.10 1.68
N VAL A 187 -6.94 -11.27 1.19
CA VAL A 187 -7.08 -11.70 -0.21
C VAL A 187 -8.51 -11.54 -0.74
N SER A 188 -9.54 -11.79 0.08
CA SER A 188 -10.94 -11.66 -0.34
C SER A 188 -11.37 -10.21 -0.65
N LYS A 189 -10.67 -9.20 -0.12
CA LYS A 189 -11.01 -7.79 -0.38
C LYS A 189 -10.86 -7.39 -1.84
N SER A 190 -9.90 -7.96 -2.56
CA SER A 190 -9.64 -7.63 -3.95
C SER A 190 -9.63 -8.85 -4.87
N GLY A 191 -9.40 -10.06 -4.36
CA GLY A 191 -9.52 -11.30 -5.15
C GLY A 191 -10.95 -11.57 -5.64
N TYR A 192 -11.97 -11.00 -4.97
CA TYR A 192 -13.35 -11.16 -5.41
C TYR A 192 -13.63 -10.55 -6.78
N MET A 193 -12.95 -9.45 -7.13
CA MET A 193 -13.07 -8.88 -8.48
C MET A 193 -12.60 -9.87 -9.56
N ASP A 194 -11.59 -10.69 -9.26
CA ASP A 194 -11.10 -11.71 -10.20
C ASP A 194 -12.10 -12.85 -10.37
N VAL A 195 -12.81 -13.24 -9.29
CA VAL A 195 -13.90 -14.24 -9.36
C VAL A 195 -15.04 -13.74 -10.24
N LEU A 196 -15.43 -12.47 -10.07
CA LEU A 196 -16.47 -11.83 -10.88
C LEU A 196 -16.08 -11.74 -12.37
N GLU A 197 -14.83 -11.36 -12.65
CA GLU A 197 -14.28 -11.32 -14.01
C GLU A 197 -14.20 -12.72 -14.65
N PHE A 198 -13.72 -13.70 -13.89
CA PHE A 198 -13.55 -15.08 -14.33
C PHE A 198 -14.87 -15.76 -14.68
N THR A 199 -15.88 -15.59 -13.83
CA THR A 199 -17.24 -16.13 -14.04
C THR A 199 -18.02 -15.37 -15.11
N GLY A 200 -17.59 -14.15 -15.43
CA GLY A 200 -18.27 -13.25 -16.35
C GLY A 200 -19.52 -12.58 -15.78
N ILE A 201 -19.80 -12.75 -14.48
CA ILE A 201 -20.90 -12.09 -13.76
C ILE A 201 -20.73 -10.56 -13.78
N ASP A 202 -19.49 -10.08 -13.67
CA ASP A 202 -19.16 -8.67 -13.76
C ASP A 202 -17.75 -8.47 -14.32
N LYS A 203 -17.66 -7.91 -15.54
CA LYS A 203 -16.42 -7.72 -16.31
C LYS A 203 -15.90 -6.28 -16.31
N ARG A 204 -16.31 -5.48 -15.33
CA ARG A 204 -16.04 -4.03 -15.29
C ARG A 204 -14.68 -3.69 -14.69
N TYR A 205 -13.89 -4.64 -14.19
CA TYR A 205 -12.72 -4.37 -13.35
C TYR A 205 -11.42 -4.30 -14.16
N TYR A 206 -11.14 -5.30 -15.01
CA TYR A 206 -9.90 -5.36 -15.78
C TYR A 206 -9.76 -4.21 -16.78
N SER A 207 -10.88 -3.75 -17.35
CA SER A 207 -10.92 -2.61 -18.27
C SER A 207 -11.23 -1.27 -17.58
N ASN A 208 -11.26 -1.23 -16.24
CA ASN A 208 -11.59 0.00 -15.52
C ASN A 208 -10.40 0.95 -15.52
N GLU A 209 -10.52 2.11 -16.19
CA GLU A 209 -9.44 3.08 -16.30
C GLU A 209 -8.90 3.53 -14.93
N ARG A 210 -9.77 3.71 -13.93
CA ARG A 210 -9.37 4.12 -12.58
C ARG A 210 -8.57 3.05 -11.85
N ILE A 211 -8.93 1.78 -12.05
CA ILE A 211 -8.16 0.64 -11.49
C ILE A 211 -6.83 0.49 -12.25
N GLN A 212 -6.81 0.66 -13.57
CA GLN A 212 -5.57 0.62 -14.36
C GLN A 212 -4.57 1.69 -13.90
N LYS A 213 -5.05 2.94 -13.75
CA LYS A 213 -4.26 4.04 -13.19
C LYS A 213 -3.75 3.71 -11.77
N PHE A 214 -4.59 3.09 -10.94
CA PHE A 214 -4.18 2.60 -9.64
C PHE A 214 -3.08 1.55 -9.69
N MET A 215 -3.15 0.58 -10.60
CA MET A 215 -2.10 -0.43 -10.73
C MET A 215 -0.76 0.21 -11.15
N ARG A 216 -0.79 1.21 -12.04
CA ARG A 216 0.40 1.99 -12.41
C ARG A 216 0.99 2.73 -11.21
N TRP A 217 0.14 3.40 -10.44
CA TRP A 217 0.56 4.10 -9.23
C TRP A 217 1.11 3.13 -8.16
N GLN A 218 0.40 2.04 -7.89
CA GLN A 218 0.77 1.05 -6.87
C GLN A 218 2.16 0.49 -7.16
N PHE A 219 2.39 -0.11 -8.33
CA PHE A 219 3.68 -0.71 -8.65
C PHE A 219 4.75 0.29 -9.08
N GLY A 220 4.37 1.52 -9.46
CA GLY A 220 5.29 2.53 -9.94
C GLY A 220 5.63 3.58 -8.89
N SER A 221 4.69 4.49 -8.66
CA SER A 221 4.92 5.71 -7.88
C SER A 221 4.87 5.52 -6.37
N SER A 222 4.16 4.49 -5.88
CA SER A 222 4.00 4.28 -4.43
C SER A 222 5.23 3.66 -3.75
N ILE A 223 6.22 3.21 -4.52
CA ILE A 223 7.43 2.58 -4.02
C ILE A 223 8.67 3.37 -4.44
N ASN A 224 9.66 3.42 -3.55
CA ASN A 224 10.93 4.10 -3.77
C ASN A 224 11.91 3.23 -4.59
N PRO A 225 13.07 3.78 -5.00
CA PRO A 225 14.08 3.01 -5.75
C PRO A 225 14.64 1.80 -5.01
N ALA A 226 14.58 1.79 -3.66
CA ALA A 226 14.91 0.63 -2.84
C ALA A 226 13.76 -0.40 -2.71
N LYS A 227 12.67 -0.22 -3.47
CA LYS A 227 11.46 -1.05 -3.46
C LYS A 227 10.74 -1.06 -2.11
N GLU A 228 10.90 -0.01 -1.33
CA GLU A 228 10.16 0.22 -0.09
C GLU A 228 8.99 1.18 -0.31
N LEU A 229 7.96 1.10 0.54
CA LEU A 229 6.82 2.01 0.46
C LEU A 229 7.23 3.45 0.84
N ALA A 230 6.80 4.41 0.02
CA ALA A 230 6.70 5.81 0.45
C ALA A 230 5.75 5.92 1.64
N ILE A 231 6.09 6.77 2.62
CA ILE A 231 5.42 6.90 3.91
C ILE A 231 4.48 8.12 3.89
N PHE A 232 3.18 7.86 3.94
CA PHE A 232 2.10 8.81 4.20
C PHE A 232 0.90 8.07 4.82
N GLY A 233 0.15 8.75 5.67
CA GLY A 233 -0.97 8.19 6.44
C GLY A 233 -0.54 7.19 7.53
N ASP A 234 -1.48 6.39 8.07
CA ASP A 234 -1.19 5.33 9.05
C ASP A 234 -0.23 4.28 8.48
N MET A 235 1.07 4.44 8.77
CA MET A 235 2.15 3.55 8.35
C MET A 235 3.24 3.47 9.41
N LEU A 236 3.97 2.36 9.43
CA LEU A 236 5.22 2.25 10.20
C LEU A 236 6.41 2.25 9.24
N PRO A 237 7.57 2.82 9.61
CA PRO A 237 8.80 2.74 8.82
C PRO A 237 9.25 1.30 8.54
N THR A 238 8.88 0.35 9.40
CA THR A 238 9.20 -1.08 9.24
C THR A 238 8.26 -1.82 8.29
N GLU A 239 7.23 -1.18 7.74
CA GLU A 239 6.33 -1.85 6.81
C GLU A 239 7.01 -2.11 5.48
N SER A 240 6.94 -3.36 5.06
CA SER A 240 7.44 -3.84 3.77
C SER A 240 6.31 -4.46 2.96
N VAL A 241 6.54 -4.52 1.66
CA VAL A 241 5.66 -5.22 0.73
C VAL A 241 6.39 -6.45 0.22
N GLY A 242 5.83 -7.62 0.51
CA GLY A 242 6.37 -8.88 0.02
C GLY A 242 5.79 -9.29 -1.34
N ASN A 243 6.19 -10.45 -1.83
CA ASN A 243 5.60 -11.08 -3.01
C ASN A 243 4.23 -11.71 -2.65
N SER A 244 3.12 -11.08 -3.05
CA SER A 244 1.77 -11.58 -2.77
C SER A 244 1.21 -12.41 -3.94
N MET A 245 0.29 -13.33 -3.60
CA MET A 245 -0.35 -14.23 -4.56
C MET A 245 -1.12 -13.50 -5.68
N LEU A 246 -1.62 -12.30 -5.40
CA LEU A 246 -2.42 -11.53 -6.36
C LEU A 246 -1.58 -10.57 -7.21
N TYR A 247 -0.30 -10.31 -6.92
CA TYR A 247 0.41 -9.23 -7.62
C TYR A 247 0.65 -9.50 -9.10
N ARG A 248 0.84 -10.76 -9.50
CA ARG A 248 1.05 -11.12 -10.90
C ARG A 248 -0.20 -10.96 -11.77
N ARG A 249 -1.39 -10.81 -11.18
CA ARG A 249 -2.64 -10.58 -11.92
C ARG A 249 -2.68 -9.23 -12.63
N VAL A 250 -1.77 -8.32 -12.28
CA VAL A 250 -1.68 -6.97 -12.87
C VAL A 250 -1.65 -6.98 -14.40
N VAL A 251 -1.12 -8.05 -15.02
CA VAL A 251 -1.14 -8.27 -16.48
C VAL A 251 -2.55 -8.25 -17.07
N ASN A 252 -3.58 -8.52 -16.27
CA ASN A 252 -4.97 -8.48 -16.71
C ASN A 252 -5.51 -7.05 -16.77
N PHE A 253 -4.90 -6.12 -16.05
CA PHE A 253 -5.35 -4.74 -15.93
C PHE A 253 -4.63 -3.84 -16.93
N ASP A 254 -3.29 -3.84 -16.90
CA ASP A 254 -2.51 -2.83 -17.61
C ASP A 254 -1.07 -3.29 -17.88
N ASN A 255 -0.60 -3.09 -19.11
CA ASN A 255 0.73 -3.52 -19.55
C ASN A 255 1.87 -2.71 -18.93
N GLU A 256 1.68 -1.39 -18.75
CA GLU A 256 2.68 -0.52 -18.13
C GLU A 256 2.84 -0.89 -16.64
N ALA A 257 1.72 -1.01 -15.93
CA ALA A 257 1.72 -1.49 -14.54
C ALA A 257 2.35 -2.88 -14.40
N ALA A 258 2.14 -3.79 -15.36
CA ALA A 258 2.77 -5.10 -15.36
C ALA A 258 4.29 -5.02 -15.55
N GLY A 259 4.80 -4.09 -16.36
CA GLY A 259 6.22 -3.77 -16.45
C GLY A 259 6.81 -3.29 -15.11
N TYR A 260 6.10 -2.39 -14.41
CA TYR A 260 6.49 -1.93 -13.07
C TYR A 260 6.46 -3.06 -12.04
N ALA A 261 5.45 -3.93 -12.08
CA ALA A 261 5.37 -5.09 -11.21
C ALA A 261 6.50 -6.10 -11.49
N SER A 262 6.92 -6.26 -12.75
CA SER A 262 8.08 -7.08 -13.09
C SER A 262 9.38 -6.51 -12.53
N TRP A 263 9.58 -5.19 -12.59
CA TRP A 263 10.71 -4.54 -11.93
C TRP A 263 10.67 -4.75 -10.41
N PHE A 264 9.51 -4.50 -9.78
CA PHE A 264 9.33 -4.67 -8.34
C PHE A 264 9.61 -6.11 -7.88
N LEU A 265 9.08 -7.10 -8.61
CA LEU A 265 9.18 -8.53 -8.28
C LEU A 265 10.47 -9.20 -8.80
N GLU A 266 11.41 -8.46 -9.36
CA GLU A 266 12.68 -9.02 -9.82
C GLU A 266 13.38 -9.81 -8.70
N GLY A 267 13.85 -11.02 -9.02
CA GLY A 267 14.44 -11.95 -8.06
C GLY A 267 13.43 -12.67 -7.13
N SER A 268 12.15 -12.29 -7.14
CA SER A 268 11.11 -12.93 -6.32
C SER A 268 10.51 -14.15 -7.01
N GLN A 269 10.67 -15.33 -6.40
CA GLN A 269 10.11 -16.58 -6.91
C GLN A 269 8.57 -16.55 -6.90
N PRO A 270 7.89 -16.90 -8.00
CA PRO A 270 6.43 -16.94 -8.02
C PRO A 270 5.88 -18.01 -7.07
N ILE A 271 4.72 -17.74 -6.46
CA ILE A 271 4.10 -18.63 -5.48
C ILE A 271 3.22 -19.67 -6.18
N GLY A 272 3.44 -20.95 -5.91
CA GLY A 272 2.57 -22.06 -6.32
C GLY A 272 1.23 -22.04 -5.60
N HIS A 273 0.26 -21.30 -6.15
CA HIS A 273 -1.09 -21.14 -5.62
C HIS A 273 -2.08 -20.86 -6.75
N ILE A 274 -3.33 -21.33 -6.63
CA ILE A 274 -4.38 -21.13 -7.65
C ILE A 274 -4.51 -19.67 -8.12
N LEU A 275 -4.48 -18.71 -7.19
CA LEU A 275 -4.60 -17.28 -7.52
C LEU A 275 -3.40 -16.73 -8.32
N THR A 276 -2.18 -17.18 -8.02
CA THR A 276 -0.98 -16.73 -8.75
C THR A 276 -0.87 -17.39 -10.12
N TYR A 277 -1.41 -18.59 -10.27
CA TYR A 277 -1.23 -19.42 -11.46
C TYR A 277 -2.33 -19.22 -12.50
N ILE A 278 -3.59 -19.23 -12.06
CA ILE A 278 -4.78 -19.26 -12.91
C ILE A 278 -5.20 -17.85 -13.31
N VAL A 279 -5.18 -16.90 -12.38
CA VAL A 279 -5.73 -15.54 -12.61
C VAL A 279 -4.94 -14.78 -13.67
N PRO A 280 -3.59 -14.73 -13.66
CA PRO A 280 -2.84 -14.01 -14.69
C PRO A 280 -3.00 -14.67 -16.06
N LYS A 281 -3.56 -13.92 -17.01
CA LYS A 281 -3.76 -14.37 -18.40
C LYS A 281 -2.43 -14.57 -19.13
N GLU A 282 -1.42 -13.80 -18.77
CA GLU A 282 -0.08 -13.82 -19.39
C GLU A 282 1.02 -13.78 -18.32
N LYS A 283 2.28 -13.95 -18.76
CA LYS A 283 3.44 -13.76 -17.88
C LYS A 283 3.70 -12.28 -17.73
N LEU A 284 4.36 -11.89 -16.65
CA LEU A 284 4.85 -10.51 -16.54
C LEU A 284 5.76 -10.19 -17.74
N PRO A 285 5.62 -8.99 -18.34
CA PRO A 285 6.50 -8.53 -19.42
C PRO A 285 7.90 -8.24 -18.87
N PRO A 286 8.88 -7.90 -19.72
CA PRO A 286 10.17 -7.38 -19.24
C PRO A 286 10.00 -6.23 -18.23
N PRO A 287 10.91 -6.11 -17.24
CA PRO A 287 10.84 -5.06 -16.24
C PRO A 287 10.92 -3.68 -16.87
N VAL A 288 10.05 -2.78 -16.40
CA VAL A 288 10.05 -1.36 -16.76
C VAL A 288 10.33 -0.57 -15.49
N LEU A 289 11.33 0.31 -15.52
CA LEU A 289 11.61 1.21 -14.41
C LEU A 289 10.50 2.27 -14.32
N PRO A 290 9.89 2.50 -13.15
CA PRO A 290 8.97 3.62 -12.99
C PRO A 290 9.68 4.97 -13.17
N THR A 291 8.93 5.98 -13.58
CA THR A 291 9.42 7.36 -13.81
C THR A 291 8.66 8.34 -12.93
N SER A 292 9.15 9.59 -12.84
CA SER A 292 8.44 10.67 -12.18
C SER A 292 7.04 10.88 -12.77
N LYS A 293 6.04 11.05 -11.91
CA LYS A 293 4.64 11.24 -12.31
C LYS A 293 3.95 12.28 -11.42
N ILE A 294 3.08 13.07 -12.04
CA ILE A 294 2.18 13.99 -11.36
C ILE A 294 0.75 13.46 -11.48
N TYR A 295 0.07 13.37 -10.34
CA TYR A 295 -1.33 12.98 -10.21
C TYR A 295 -2.06 14.18 -9.60
N GLU A 296 -2.79 14.94 -10.42
CA GLU A 296 -3.46 16.20 -10.01
C GLU A 296 -4.33 16.04 -8.74
N ASN A 297 -4.95 14.88 -8.55
CA ASN A 297 -5.84 14.57 -7.43
C ASN A 297 -5.17 13.74 -6.32
N GLY A 298 -3.91 13.37 -6.47
CA GLY A 298 -3.22 12.43 -5.59
C GLY A 298 -1.90 12.93 -5.02
N GLY A 299 -1.14 13.68 -5.81
CA GLY A 299 0.18 14.17 -5.44
C GLY A 299 1.21 14.07 -6.57
N ALA A 300 2.40 14.59 -6.33
CA ALA A 300 3.54 14.45 -7.21
C ALA A 300 4.52 13.41 -6.64
N PHE A 301 5.01 12.51 -7.50
CA PHE A 301 5.88 11.40 -7.14
C PHE A 301 7.09 11.43 -8.06
N PHE A 302 8.16 12.06 -7.59
CA PHE A 302 9.40 12.25 -8.33
C PHE A 302 10.42 11.21 -7.94
N ARG A 303 11.26 10.83 -8.89
CA ARG A 303 12.33 9.87 -8.66
C ARG A 303 13.50 10.09 -9.60
N ASP A 304 14.67 9.67 -9.13
CA ASP A 304 15.84 9.57 -10.00
C ASP A 304 15.57 8.62 -11.18
N PRO A 305 16.12 8.94 -12.37
CA PRO A 305 15.89 8.16 -13.59
C PRO A 305 16.72 6.88 -13.66
N VAL A 306 17.73 6.71 -12.79
CA VAL A 306 18.61 5.54 -12.78
C VAL A 306 18.05 4.47 -11.84
N ASP A 307 18.05 3.21 -12.29
CA ASP A 307 17.66 2.07 -11.46
C ASP A 307 18.76 1.73 -10.46
N THR A 308 18.66 2.29 -9.26
CA THR A 308 19.58 2.04 -8.16
C THR A 308 18.84 2.18 -6.84
N ASN A 309 19.13 1.29 -5.89
CA ASN A 309 18.57 1.37 -4.53
C ASN A 309 19.00 2.65 -3.79
N TYR A 310 20.05 3.34 -4.25
CA TYR A 310 20.50 4.62 -3.69
C TYR A 310 19.75 5.84 -4.25
N GLY A 311 18.93 5.65 -5.28
CA GLY A 311 18.25 6.74 -5.98
C GLY A 311 17.28 7.50 -5.08
N LEU A 312 17.07 8.77 -5.40
CA LEU A 312 16.14 9.64 -4.69
C LEU A 312 14.69 9.38 -5.12
N GLN A 313 13.77 9.52 -4.17
CA GLN A 313 12.35 9.71 -4.44
C GLN A 313 11.77 10.76 -3.50
N GLY A 314 11.02 11.69 -4.07
CA GLY A 314 10.26 12.70 -3.34
C GLY A 314 8.78 12.59 -3.66
N VAL A 315 7.95 12.58 -2.62
CA VAL A 315 6.49 12.59 -2.75
C VAL A 315 5.96 13.86 -2.12
N LEU A 316 5.19 14.63 -2.88
CA LEU A 316 4.32 15.69 -2.38
C LEU A 316 2.88 15.17 -2.42
N TYR A 317 2.38 14.73 -1.28
CA TYR A 317 1.07 14.11 -1.16
C TYR A 317 -0.02 15.17 -0.93
N ASN A 318 -1.02 15.21 -1.82
CA ASN A 318 -2.12 16.15 -1.73
C ASN A 318 -3.34 15.60 -2.49
N ILE A 319 -4.32 15.11 -1.73
CA ILE A 319 -5.55 14.51 -2.26
C ILE A 319 -6.71 15.51 -2.24
N THR A 320 -7.58 15.48 -3.26
CA THR A 320 -8.60 16.53 -3.47
C THR A 320 -9.99 16.23 -2.94
N SER A 321 -10.38 14.95 -2.87
CA SER A 321 -11.81 14.61 -2.79
C SER A 321 -12.15 13.35 -2.00
N GLN A 322 -11.18 12.53 -1.64
CA GLN A 322 -11.41 11.28 -0.93
C GLN A 322 -10.49 11.21 0.27
N ASN A 323 -11.05 10.89 1.42
CA ASN A 323 -10.31 10.48 2.61
C ASN A 323 -10.96 9.24 3.18
N GLU A 324 -10.26 8.60 4.10
CA GLU A 324 -10.80 7.50 4.87
C GLU A 324 -10.28 7.54 6.30
N TRP A 325 -10.64 6.54 7.09
CA TRP A 325 -10.29 6.50 8.50
C TRP A 325 -8.77 6.63 8.73
N HIS A 326 -7.92 6.01 7.93
CA HIS A 326 -6.46 6.01 8.12
C HIS A 326 -5.71 7.17 7.45
N THR A 327 -6.41 8.12 6.81
CA THR A 327 -5.79 9.34 6.27
C THR A 327 -5.35 10.29 7.40
N HIS A 328 -4.19 10.93 7.26
CA HIS A 328 -3.66 11.89 8.23
C HIS A 328 -3.92 13.35 7.81
N ASN A 329 -3.77 14.28 8.75
CA ASN A 329 -3.77 15.72 8.47
C ASN A 329 -2.41 16.09 7.86
N GLU A 330 -2.21 15.72 6.60
CA GLU A 330 -0.91 15.82 5.92
C GLU A 330 -1.07 16.44 4.53
N VAL A 331 -2.01 17.38 4.38
CA VAL A 331 -2.11 18.16 3.14
C VAL A 331 -0.78 18.87 2.89
N ASN A 332 -0.30 18.83 1.64
CA ASN A 332 1.06 19.25 1.26
C ASN A 332 2.17 18.49 2.03
N GLY A 333 1.89 17.27 2.47
CA GLY A 333 2.82 16.43 3.21
C GLY A 333 3.92 15.85 2.32
N LEU A 334 5.10 15.68 2.89
CA LEU A 334 6.26 15.12 2.19
C LEU A 334 6.60 13.69 2.64
N SER A 335 7.00 12.89 1.67
CA SER A 335 7.72 11.63 1.90
C SER A 335 9.00 11.64 1.06
N LEU A 336 10.15 11.62 1.71
CA LEU A 336 11.45 11.64 1.03
C LEU A 336 12.22 10.37 1.33
N SER A 337 12.85 9.82 0.30
CA SER A 337 13.71 8.65 0.38
C SER A 337 14.91 8.81 -0.55
N GLY A 338 16.00 8.15 -0.20
CA GLY A 338 17.28 8.28 -0.87
C GLY A 338 18.33 7.46 -0.15
N LEU A 339 19.42 7.14 -0.84
CA LEU A 339 20.55 6.40 -0.27
C LEU A 339 20.11 5.07 0.36
N GLY A 340 19.11 4.40 -0.21
CA GLY A 340 18.55 3.15 0.27
C GLY A 340 17.72 3.24 1.56
N ASN A 341 17.31 4.44 1.97
CA ASN A 341 16.54 4.65 3.19
C ASN A 341 15.33 5.58 2.96
N ARG A 342 14.34 5.50 3.85
CA ARG A 342 13.42 6.62 4.09
C ARG A 342 14.17 7.71 4.85
N LEU A 343 14.21 8.90 4.27
CA LEU A 343 14.86 10.06 4.88
C LEU A 343 13.92 10.75 5.86
N LEU A 344 12.64 10.85 5.49
CA LEU A 344 11.56 11.35 6.35
C LEU A 344 10.59 10.23 6.71
N VAL A 345 10.07 10.28 7.94
CA VAL A 345 8.95 9.47 8.44
C VAL A 345 7.77 10.38 8.78
N ASN A 346 6.67 9.83 9.28
CA ASN A 346 5.50 10.61 9.68
C ASN A 346 5.04 10.20 11.09
N GLY A 347 3.84 10.65 11.48
CA GLY A 347 3.30 10.46 12.83
C GLY A 347 3.05 9.00 13.21
N GLY A 348 3.16 8.08 12.26
CA GLY A 348 3.12 6.65 12.52
C GLY A 348 1.77 6.02 12.29
N ARG A 349 1.50 4.92 13.00
CA ARG A 349 0.35 4.05 12.74
C ARG A 349 -0.64 3.95 13.90
N LEU A 350 -1.91 3.81 13.51
CA LEU A 350 -3.10 3.42 14.28
C LEU A 350 -3.88 4.57 14.93
N GLY A 351 -4.11 5.61 14.14
CA GLY A 351 -5.33 6.39 14.23
C GLY A 351 -5.18 7.79 14.81
N ALA A 352 -6.26 8.34 15.38
CA ALA A 352 -6.32 9.75 15.80
C ALA A 352 -5.06 10.29 16.51
N PRO A 353 -4.39 9.54 17.41
CA PRO A 353 -3.18 10.03 18.08
C PRO A 353 -1.99 10.30 17.15
N THR A 354 -1.92 9.66 15.98
CA THR A 354 -0.82 9.77 15.02
C THR A 354 -1.14 10.69 13.83
N ARG A 355 -2.36 11.25 13.77
CA ARG A 355 -2.88 11.96 12.59
C ARG A 355 -2.61 13.44 12.52
N ALA A 356 -2.30 14.09 13.64
CA ALA A 356 -2.23 15.56 13.70
C ALA A 356 -1.13 16.12 12.78
N ALA A 357 -1.34 17.31 12.22
CA ALA A 357 -0.45 17.94 11.24
C ALA A 357 0.98 18.11 11.74
N LYS A 358 1.16 18.47 13.02
CA LYS A 358 2.47 18.56 13.67
C LYS A 358 3.27 17.25 13.76
N LEU A 359 2.64 16.12 13.41
CA LEU A 359 3.27 14.81 13.39
C LEU A 359 3.66 14.39 11.96
N ASN A 360 3.31 15.17 10.93
CA ASN A 360 3.61 14.86 9.54
C ASN A 360 4.52 15.93 8.94
N ASN A 361 5.15 15.64 7.80
CA ASN A 361 6.05 16.59 7.12
C ASN A 361 5.27 17.68 6.37
N THR A 362 4.52 18.49 7.10
CA THR A 362 3.69 19.60 6.60
C THR A 362 3.94 20.85 7.44
N LEU A 363 3.07 21.86 7.35
CA LEU A 363 3.12 23.05 8.20
C LEU A 363 1.81 23.27 8.96
N THR A 364 1.89 24.11 9.99
CA THR A 364 0.73 24.67 10.70
C THR A 364 0.88 26.18 10.88
N ILE A 365 -0.26 26.85 11.10
CA ILE A 365 -0.32 28.25 11.49
C ILE A 365 -0.66 28.29 12.98
N ASN A 366 0.15 28.97 13.78
CA ASN A 366 0.02 29.07 15.23
C ASN A 366 0.03 27.71 15.98
N GLY A 367 0.43 26.62 15.32
CA GLY A 367 0.37 25.26 15.88
C GLY A 367 -1.00 24.60 15.76
N GLU A 368 -1.97 25.24 15.10
CA GLU A 368 -3.31 24.70 14.89
C GLU A 368 -3.29 23.55 13.88
N ASN A 369 -4.09 22.52 14.16
CA ASN A 369 -4.22 21.38 13.26
C ASN A 369 -4.94 21.78 11.96
N HIS A 370 -4.77 21.00 10.89
CA HIS A 370 -5.55 21.19 9.67
C HIS A 370 -7.04 20.93 9.93
N ASN A 371 -7.90 21.65 9.21
CA ASN A 371 -9.36 21.47 9.25
C ASN A 371 -9.85 20.33 8.34
N SER A 372 -8.99 19.87 7.43
CA SER A 372 -9.31 18.88 6.42
C SER A 372 -8.14 17.92 6.19
N PHE A 373 -8.49 16.70 5.78
CA PHE A 373 -7.55 15.70 5.27
C PHE A 373 -7.23 15.87 3.77
N THR A 374 -7.98 16.74 3.09
CA THR A 374 -7.91 16.95 1.64
C THR A 374 -7.57 18.40 1.32
N GLY A 375 -6.74 18.62 0.31
CA GLY A 375 -6.37 19.95 -0.19
C GLY A 375 -6.92 20.22 -1.60
N GLY A 376 -6.24 21.11 -2.32
CA GLY A 376 -6.49 21.48 -3.72
C GLY A 376 -5.81 20.56 -4.74
N GLY A 377 -4.98 19.60 -4.31
CA GLY A 377 -4.22 18.73 -5.22
C GLY A 377 -2.95 19.39 -5.76
N ILE A 378 -2.46 18.88 -6.90
CA ILE A 378 -1.33 19.48 -7.62
C ILE A 378 -1.85 20.46 -8.66
N THR A 379 -1.45 21.73 -8.57
CA THR A 379 -1.97 22.84 -9.39
C THR A 379 -1.00 23.32 -10.47
N ASP A 380 0.29 22.98 -10.35
CA ASP A 380 1.33 23.29 -11.32
C ASP A 380 2.44 22.22 -11.23
N GLY A 381 3.16 22.00 -12.31
CA GLY A 381 4.29 21.07 -12.32
C GLY A 381 4.71 20.54 -13.68
N PHE A 382 5.92 20.01 -13.74
CA PHE A 382 6.48 19.32 -14.90
C PHE A 382 7.51 18.28 -14.46
N THR A 383 7.80 17.34 -15.35
CA THR A 383 8.94 16.43 -15.24
C THR A 383 9.85 16.64 -16.44
N SER A 384 11.17 16.61 -16.22
CA SER A 384 12.17 16.84 -17.26
C SER A 384 13.45 16.08 -16.93
N GLU A 385 14.31 15.91 -17.92
CA GLU A 385 15.68 15.45 -17.66
C GLU A 385 16.38 16.43 -16.71
N GLY A 386 16.94 15.88 -15.62
CA GLY A 386 17.72 16.62 -14.62
C GLY A 386 16.91 17.28 -13.50
N ILE A 387 15.61 17.53 -13.70
CA ILE A 387 14.79 18.24 -12.72
C ILE A 387 13.29 17.93 -12.86
N ASP A 388 12.63 17.76 -11.71
CA ASP A 388 11.18 17.68 -11.59
C ASP A 388 10.65 18.79 -10.68
N TYR A 389 9.43 19.27 -10.94
CA TYR A 389 8.76 20.33 -10.16
C TYR A 389 7.27 20.06 -10.03
N ALA A 390 6.71 20.27 -8.84
CA ALA A 390 5.27 20.36 -8.64
C ALA A 390 4.89 21.30 -7.51
N ARG A 391 3.69 21.86 -7.60
CA ARG A 391 3.06 22.69 -6.57
C ARG A 391 1.77 22.06 -6.06
N GLY A 392 1.73 21.79 -4.77
CA GLY A 392 0.51 21.44 -4.04
C GLY A 392 -0.19 22.68 -3.51
N ASP A 393 -1.53 22.67 -3.53
CA ASP A 393 -2.40 23.71 -2.97
C ASP A 393 -3.13 23.17 -1.74
N ASP A 394 -3.06 23.85 -0.60
CA ASP A 394 -3.77 23.42 0.61
C ASP A 394 -5.29 23.67 0.54
N ARG A 395 -5.71 24.62 -0.30
CA ARG A 395 -7.09 25.10 -0.42
C ARG A 395 -7.65 25.64 0.91
N ASP A 396 -8.46 24.82 1.58
CA ASP A 396 -9.16 25.18 2.83
C ASP A 396 -8.68 24.29 4.00
N ALA A 397 -7.64 23.48 3.78
CA ALA A 397 -7.11 22.58 4.79
C ALA A 397 -6.46 23.37 5.93
N ILE A 398 -5.80 24.48 5.63
CA ILE A 398 -5.16 25.35 6.61
C ILE A 398 -6.00 26.63 6.74
N ARG A 399 -6.49 26.89 7.96
CA ARG A 399 -7.51 27.94 8.19
C ARG A 399 -6.97 29.33 7.90
N PHE A 400 -7.75 30.10 7.13
CA PHE A 400 -7.54 31.55 6.94
C PHE A 400 -6.21 31.93 6.28
N THR A 401 -5.57 31.00 5.61
CA THR A 401 -4.32 31.23 4.90
C THR A 401 -4.37 30.55 3.55
N SER A 402 -3.63 31.05 2.58
CA SER A 402 -3.31 30.26 1.38
C SER A 402 -1.91 29.68 1.56
N HIS A 403 -1.78 28.38 1.35
CA HIS A 403 -0.50 27.67 1.40
C HIS A 403 -0.30 26.86 0.12
N TYR A 404 0.75 27.24 -0.61
CA TYR A 404 1.30 26.42 -1.67
C TYR A 404 2.61 25.81 -1.24
N ARG A 405 2.81 24.53 -1.53
CA ARG A 405 4.11 23.87 -1.38
C ARG A 405 4.65 23.45 -2.72
N ASP A 406 5.80 23.99 -3.07
CA ASP A 406 6.61 23.57 -4.19
C ASP A 406 7.55 22.44 -3.72
N LEU A 407 7.55 21.29 -4.42
CA LEU A 407 8.58 20.27 -4.33
C LEU A 407 9.37 20.26 -5.64
N ILE A 408 10.70 20.34 -5.53
CA ILE A 408 11.62 20.20 -6.65
C ILE A 408 12.56 19.05 -6.34
N LEU A 409 12.75 18.15 -7.30
CA LEU A 409 13.82 17.14 -7.25
C LEU A 409 14.85 17.50 -8.32
N VAL A 410 16.09 17.75 -7.89
CA VAL A 410 17.24 17.81 -8.81
C VAL A 410 17.83 16.41 -8.89
N HIS A 411 17.86 15.84 -10.09
CA HIS A 411 18.25 14.44 -10.29
C HIS A 411 19.73 14.21 -9.98
N THR A 412 20.02 13.03 -9.46
CA THR A 412 21.39 12.54 -9.36
C THR A 412 21.97 12.33 -10.76
N THR A 413 23.19 12.84 -10.96
CA THR A 413 23.99 12.59 -12.17
C THR A 413 25.21 11.72 -11.81
N SER A 414 25.97 11.29 -12.82
CA SER A 414 27.21 10.53 -12.59
C SER A 414 28.28 11.30 -11.80
N SER A 415 28.23 12.64 -11.79
CA SER A 415 29.22 13.51 -11.15
C SER A 415 28.71 14.31 -9.97
N THR A 416 27.39 14.41 -9.79
CA THR A 416 26.78 15.29 -8.79
C THR A 416 25.59 14.60 -8.13
N PRO A 417 25.59 14.47 -6.78
CA PRO A 417 24.44 13.97 -6.04
C PRO A 417 23.20 14.84 -6.26
N GLY A 418 22.03 14.20 -6.38
CA GLY A 418 20.76 14.91 -6.39
C GLY A 418 20.37 15.45 -5.01
N TYR A 419 19.33 16.27 -4.98
CA TYR A 419 18.77 16.85 -3.75
C TYR A 419 17.34 17.32 -3.96
N PHE A 420 16.64 17.63 -2.87
CA PHE A 420 15.29 18.17 -2.89
C PHE A 420 15.32 19.67 -2.59
N ILE A 421 14.41 20.44 -3.17
CA ILE A 421 14.12 21.80 -2.69
C ILE A 421 12.64 21.83 -2.33
N VAL A 422 12.34 22.33 -1.14
CA VAL A 422 10.97 22.57 -0.68
C VAL A 422 10.80 24.07 -0.53
N ASN A 423 9.80 24.63 -1.20
CA ASN A 423 9.45 26.03 -1.04
C ASN A 423 7.98 26.19 -0.66
N ASP A 424 7.74 26.71 0.54
CA ASP A 424 6.41 27.04 1.04
C ASP A 424 6.10 28.51 0.73
N ARG A 425 4.98 28.76 0.05
CA ARG A 425 4.43 30.10 -0.17
C ARG A 425 3.18 30.24 0.67
N ILE A 426 3.21 31.16 1.62
CA ILE A 426 2.14 31.35 2.60
C ILE A 426 1.61 32.78 2.46
N GLU A 427 0.30 32.91 2.35
CA GLU A 427 -0.44 34.15 2.61
C GLU A 427 -1.15 33.99 3.95
N ALA A 428 -0.64 34.67 4.98
CA ALA A 428 -1.19 34.61 6.32
C ALA A 428 -2.32 35.63 6.53
N SER A 429 -3.19 35.36 7.51
CA SER A 429 -4.28 36.27 7.86
C SER A 429 -3.85 37.44 8.72
N ASN A 430 -2.91 37.22 9.65
CA ASN A 430 -2.46 38.24 10.59
C ASN A 430 -0.93 38.28 10.68
N ILE A 431 -0.38 39.48 10.87
CA ILE A 431 1.07 39.68 11.05
C ILE A 431 1.63 38.99 12.32
N SER A 432 0.76 38.69 13.29
CA SER A 432 1.12 37.96 14.50
C SER A 432 1.12 36.44 14.32
N ASP A 433 0.67 35.94 13.16
CA ASP A 433 0.65 34.51 12.90
C ASP A 433 2.07 33.95 12.82
N LYS A 434 2.25 32.77 13.41
CA LYS A 434 3.50 32.02 13.37
C LYS A 434 3.35 30.84 12.44
N ILE A 435 4.20 30.77 11.42
CA ILE A 435 4.29 29.63 10.52
C ILE A 435 5.24 28.61 11.15
N LYS A 436 4.77 27.37 11.30
CA LYS A 436 5.57 26.26 11.85
C LYS A 436 5.68 25.15 10.81
N ILE A 437 6.89 24.88 10.32
CA ILE A 437 7.16 23.82 9.35
C ILE A 437 7.82 22.65 10.09
N TYR A 438 7.30 21.44 9.84
CA TYR A 438 7.75 20.21 10.47
C TYR A 438 8.49 19.33 9.48
N PHE A 439 9.68 18.89 9.87
CA PHE A 439 10.37 17.76 9.26
C PHE A 439 10.61 16.68 10.30
N HIS A 440 10.34 15.44 9.91
CA HIS A 440 10.46 14.25 10.74
C HIS A 440 11.53 13.35 10.16
N PRO A 441 12.83 13.68 10.29
CA PRO A 441 13.89 12.80 9.84
C PRO A 441 13.77 11.43 10.49
N SER A 442 14.05 10.37 9.74
CA SER A 442 14.09 9.00 10.24
C SER A 442 15.31 8.77 11.16
N SER A 443 15.34 9.47 12.29
CA SER A 443 16.48 9.57 13.20
C SER A 443 16.04 9.41 14.65
N GLU A 444 16.74 8.56 15.41
CA GLU A 444 16.58 8.35 16.85
C GLU A 444 17.70 9.03 17.64
N LYS A 445 18.92 9.11 17.08
CA LYS A 445 20.03 9.83 17.73
C LYS A 445 19.92 11.33 17.54
N GLU A 446 20.72 12.07 18.30
CA GLU A 446 20.75 13.53 18.27
C GLU A 446 21.01 14.08 16.86
N VAL A 447 20.31 15.16 16.52
CA VAL A 447 20.51 15.94 15.29
C VAL A 447 21.68 16.89 15.53
N ASN A 448 22.70 16.81 14.68
CA ASN A 448 23.85 17.69 14.76
C ASN A 448 23.51 19.08 14.22
N ILE A 449 23.77 20.11 15.01
CA ILE A 449 23.61 21.52 14.60
C ILE A 449 24.95 21.99 14.06
N THR A 450 25.07 22.05 12.73
CA THR A 450 26.29 22.52 12.05
C THR A 450 26.35 24.05 12.07
N GLU A 451 25.22 24.70 11.81
CA GLU A 451 25.07 26.15 11.85
C GLU A 451 23.66 26.49 12.34
N ASP A 452 23.56 27.23 13.46
CA ASP A 452 22.27 27.56 14.06
C ASP A 452 21.37 28.33 13.09
N LYS A 453 20.11 27.90 12.99
CA LYS A 453 19.08 28.42 12.07
C LYS A 453 19.45 28.30 10.58
N ARG A 454 20.44 27.48 10.25
CA ARG A 454 20.89 27.32 8.87
C ARG A 454 21.09 25.88 8.45
N GLU A 455 21.84 25.09 9.20
CA GLU A 455 22.24 23.74 8.79
C GLU A 455 22.14 22.73 9.94
N TYR A 456 21.30 21.70 9.73
CA TYR A 456 21.04 20.63 10.68
C TYR A 456 21.21 19.28 10.00
N THR A 457 21.99 18.38 10.60
CA THR A 457 22.27 17.05 10.03
C THR A 457 21.75 15.96 10.96
N ALA A 458 20.76 15.21 10.49
CA ALA A 458 20.18 14.08 11.20
C ALA A 458 20.80 12.74 10.75
N PRO A 459 21.21 11.87 11.68
CA PRO A 459 21.57 10.49 11.34
C PRO A 459 20.32 9.69 10.97
N ILE A 460 20.31 9.03 9.80
CA ILE A 460 19.18 8.19 9.40
C ILE A 460 19.36 6.81 10.04
N ASP A 461 18.91 6.68 11.29
CA ASP A 461 19.05 5.46 12.10
C ASP A 461 17.75 4.94 12.72
N HIS A 462 16.61 5.61 12.49
CA HIS A 462 15.31 5.06 12.81
C HIS A 462 14.92 4.01 11.77
N LYS A 463 15.19 2.73 12.08
CA LYS A 463 14.87 1.57 11.23
C LYS A 463 15.50 1.65 9.82
N ALA A 464 16.74 2.11 9.76
CA ALA A 464 17.50 2.24 8.53
C ALA A 464 17.77 0.87 7.87
N SER A 465 17.57 0.81 6.55
CA SER A 465 17.91 -0.32 5.69
C SER A 465 19.39 -0.29 5.32
N ILE A 466 19.97 0.91 5.11
CA ILE A 466 21.42 1.10 4.92
C ILE A 466 21.98 1.94 6.07
N PRO A 467 22.90 1.40 6.90
CA PRO A 467 23.42 2.09 8.07
C PRO A 467 24.30 3.30 7.69
N LEU A 468 24.50 4.20 8.67
CA LEU A 468 25.39 5.36 8.57
C LEU A 468 24.99 6.43 7.53
N THR A 469 23.77 6.35 7.00
CA THR A 469 23.19 7.40 6.15
C THR A 469 22.85 8.64 6.98
N LYS A 470 22.90 9.82 6.37
CA LYS A 470 22.56 11.10 7.00
C LYS A 470 21.70 11.94 6.05
N ALA A 471 20.84 12.79 6.61
CA ALA A 471 20.12 13.83 5.88
C ALA A 471 20.48 15.19 6.47
N THR A 472 20.82 16.14 5.60
CA THR A 472 21.10 17.53 5.98
C THR A 472 19.95 18.40 5.51
N PHE A 473 19.46 19.25 6.41
CA PHE A 473 18.45 20.26 6.16
C PHE A 473 19.14 21.62 6.15
N TYR A 474 19.07 22.31 5.02
CA TYR A 474 19.67 23.64 4.86
C TYR A 474 18.59 24.69 4.62
N TYR A 475 18.35 25.54 5.62
CA TYR A 475 17.32 26.58 5.60
C TYR A 475 17.78 27.80 4.80
N LEU A 476 17.42 27.84 3.50
CA LEU A 476 17.74 28.96 2.61
C LEU A 476 17.10 30.26 3.11
N THR A 477 15.87 30.18 3.62
CA THR A 477 15.22 31.23 4.42
C THR A 477 15.44 30.89 5.90
N PRO A 478 16.29 31.63 6.65
CA PRO A 478 16.56 31.31 8.04
C PRO A 478 15.29 31.46 8.92
N PRO A 479 14.93 30.46 9.74
CA PRO A 479 13.85 30.58 10.72
C PRO A 479 14.24 31.49 11.89
N ASN A 480 13.23 31.97 12.62
CA ASN A 480 13.45 32.66 13.89
C ASN A 480 13.98 31.69 14.96
N GLU A 481 13.51 30.44 14.92
CA GLU A 481 13.83 29.37 15.87
C GLU A 481 13.72 27.99 15.18
N VAL A 482 14.54 27.03 15.61
CA VAL A 482 14.37 25.61 15.28
C VAL A 482 14.30 24.82 16.58
N ASN A 483 13.16 24.19 16.81
CA ASN A 483 12.90 23.33 17.96
C ASN A 483 13.13 21.87 17.54
N ILE A 484 14.04 21.17 18.24
CA ILE A 484 14.32 19.75 18.02
C ILE A 484 13.70 18.96 19.16
N GLU A 485 12.65 18.21 18.87
CA GLU A 485 11.91 17.42 19.85
C GLU A 485 11.81 15.95 19.43
N LYS A 486 11.41 15.08 20.36
CA LYS A 486 10.99 13.72 20.02
C LYS A 486 9.53 13.70 19.59
N SER A 487 9.23 12.80 18.66
CA SER A 487 7.89 12.54 18.14
C SER A 487 7.63 11.04 18.11
N ILE A 488 6.40 10.66 18.43
CA ILE A 488 5.95 9.28 18.34
C ILE A 488 5.94 8.80 16.88
N SER A 489 6.31 7.53 16.66
CA SER A 489 6.21 6.84 15.35
C SER A 489 5.11 5.77 15.32
N ALA A 490 4.39 5.59 16.42
CA ALA A 490 3.31 4.62 16.57
C ALA A 490 2.52 4.87 17.85
N VAL A 491 1.25 4.42 17.90
CA VAL A 491 0.47 4.40 19.15
C VAL A 491 1.07 3.38 20.12
N GLN A 492 1.59 3.84 21.26
CA GLN A 492 2.29 3.01 22.25
C GLN A 492 1.44 1.88 22.83
N ASP A 493 0.13 2.08 23.00
CA ASP A 493 -0.79 1.03 23.48
C ASP A 493 -0.84 -0.21 22.57
N ARG A 494 -0.56 -0.01 21.27
CA ARG A 494 -0.57 -1.07 20.25
C ARG A 494 0.83 -1.53 19.88
N TYR A 495 1.82 -0.66 20.04
CA TYR A 495 3.22 -0.94 19.79
C TYR A 495 4.06 -0.51 21.01
N PRO A 496 3.99 -1.25 22.12
CA PRO A 496 4.72 -0.89 23.32
C PRO A 496 6.23 -0.85 23.07
N GLY A 497 6.87 0.26 23.44
CA GLY A 497 8.32 0.43 23.28
C GLY A 497 8.75 0.69 21.84
N TYR A 498 7.82 1.04 20.94
CA TYR A 498 8.20 1.48 19.60
C TYR A 498 8.99 2.81 19.71
N PRO A 499 10.17 2.91 19.10
CA PRO A 499 11.05 4.07 19.29
C PRO A 499 10.42 5.35 18.73
N GLU A 500 10.76 6.47 19.37
CA GLU A 500 10.48 7.81 18.88
C GLU A 500 11.53 8.24 17.85
N HIS A 501 11.19 9.23 17.02
CA HIS A 501 12.11 9.87 16.09
C HIS A 501 12.23 11.37 16.40
N ASN A 502 13.23 12.04 15.83
CA ASN A 502 13.34 13.50 15.96
C ASN A 502 12.35 14.22 15.05
N ARG A 503 11.82 15.34 15.54
CA ARG A 503 11.08 16.35 14.79
C ARG A 503 11.86 17.66 14.82
N LEU A 504 12.14 18.22 13.65
CA LEU A 504 12.61 19.59 13.49
C LEU A 504 11.38 20.45 13.21
N GLU A 505 11.06 21.35 14.15
CA GLU A 505 10.03 22.37 14.01
C GLU A 505 10.72 23.72 13.78
N SER A 506 10.65 24.23 12.56
CA SER A 506 11.16 25.58 12.24
C SER A 506 10.03 26.60 12.34
N VAL A 507 10.27 27.69 13.06
CA VAL A 507 9.28 28.73 13.37
C VAL A 507 9.63 30.02 12.65
N TYR A 508 8.66 30.58 11.94
CA TYR A 508 8.78 31.85 11.22
C TYR A 508 7.70 32.81 11.69
N SER A 509 8.12 33.99 12.15
CA SER A 509 7.26 35.14 12.39
C SER A 509 7.12 35.96 11.11
N LEU A 510 6.04 36.73 11.03
CA LEU A 510 5.82 37.72 9.96
C LEU A 510 6.17 39.14 10.40
N GLU A 511 6.64 39.32 11.63
CA GLU A 511 6.91 40.64 12.23
C GLU A 511 7.89 41.46 11.37
N ASN A 512 7.39 42.59 10.84
CA ASN A 512 8.05 43.53 9.92
C ASN A 512 8.11 43.13 8.43
N GLU A 513 7.38 42.09 8.00
CA GLU A 513 7.28 41.63 6.61
C GLU A 513 5.86 41.80 6.04
N SER A 514 5.64 41.38 4.79
CA SER A 514 4.31 41.24 4.20
C SER A 514 3.56 40.03 4.77
N LEU A 515 2.23 40.03 4.66
CA LEU A 515 1.40 38.84 4.90
C LEU A 515 1.74 37.66 3.97
N ASN A 516 2.47 37.93 2.89
CA ASN A 516 3.01 36.94 1.98
C ASN A 516 4.45 36.58 2.38
N LYS A 517 4.74 35.29 2.52
CA LYS A 517 6.08 34.77 2.83
C LYS A 517 6.44 33.60 1.93
N SER A 518 7.69 33.56 1.47
CA SER A 518 8.27 32.42 0.77
C SER A 518 9.39 31.84 1.62
N ILE A 519 9.30 30.56 1.97
CA ILE A 519 10.22 29.87 2.87
C ILE A 519 10.81 28.70 2.10
N SER A 520 12.13 28.70 1.91
CA SER A 520 12.82 27.63 1.17
C SER A 520 13.77 26.83 2.07
N THR A 521 13.74 25.52 1.90
CA THR A 521 14.64 24.54 2.53
C THR A 521 15.19 23.60 1.47
N LEU A 522 16.48 23.29 1.58
CA LEU A 522 17.21 22.31 0.78
C LEU A 522 17.41 21.02 1.60
#